data_AF-M1A6J4-F1
#
_entry.id   AF-M1A6J4-F1
#
_cell.length_a   1.000
_cell.length_b   1.000
_cell.length_c   1.000
_cell.angle_alpha   90.00
_cell.angle_beta   90.00
_cell.angle_gamma   90.00
#
_symmetry.space_group_name_H-M   'P 1'
#
loop_
_entity.id
_entity.type
_entity.pdbx_description
1 polymer ?
#
loop_
_entity_poly.entity_id
_entity_poly.type
_entity_poly.pdbx_seq_one_letter_code
_entity_poly.pdbx_strand_id
1 'polypeptide(L)'
;MVDGWAGVAGEILRLKPLIFFHLKNFFLVKTEKDREEAMDPGSLGFNTGEPQIQLYFLLGLVYAAVSPILLPFIIVFFALAYVVYRHQIINVYNQEYESAAAFWPDVHGRIITALIVSQLLLMGLLSTKEASKSTPLLITLPILTIWFHIFCKGRYEPAFVRYPLQETVRKDTLDRTKEPNFDLKEFLQNAYIHPVFKGEVDSEIDAASEDGELEPSLVQTKRQSRFNTPLPSKRSGSSPPLLSDFDATTQV
;
A
#
# COMPACT_ATOMS: atom_id res chain seq x y z
N MET A 1 -1.40 -16.39 -19.56
CA MET A 1 -2.04 -15.51 -20.56
C MET A 1 -3.50 -15.25 -20.21
N VAL A 2 -4.33 -16.29 -20.04
CA VAL A 2 -5.76 -16.11 -19.67
C VAL A 2 -5.92 -15.42 -18.32
N ASP A 3 -5.48 -16.06 -17.23
CA ASP A 3 -5.64 -15.50 -15.87
C ASP A 3 -4.80 -14.22 -15.65
N GLY A 4 -3.57 -14.18 -16.16
CA GLY A 4 -2.69 -13.02 -15.99
C GLY A 4 -3.07 -11.83 -16.88
N TRP A 5 -2.99 -11.97 -18.21
CA TRP A 5 -3.13 -10.83 -19.12
C TRP A 5 -4.60 -10.39 -19.24
N ALA A 6 -5.50 -11.35 -19.49
CA ALA A 6 -6.92 -11.02 -19.61
C ALA A 6 -7.52 -10.63 -18.25
N GLY A 7 -7.05 -11.23 -17.15
CA GLY A 7 -7.45 -10.82 -15.79
C GLY A 7 -7.07 -9.36 -15.49
N VAL A 8 -5.80 -8.99 -15.66
CA VAL A 8 -5.35 -7.60 -15.44
C VAL A 8 -6.03 -6.61 -16.39
N ALA A 9 -6.21 -6.99 -17.66
CA ALA A 9 -6.92 -6.15 -18.62
C ALA A 9 -8.41 -6.03 -18.29
N GLY A 10 -9.05 -7.06 -17.73
CA GLY A 10 -10.44 -7.02 -17.28
C GLY A 10 -10.62 -6.23 -15.99
N GLU A 11 -9.62 -6.25 -15.10
CA GLU A 11 -9.63 -5.53 -13.83
C GLU A 11 -9.76 -4.03 -14.07
N ILE A 12 -9.22 -3.47 -15.16
CA ILE A 12 -9.37 -2.03 -15.48
C ILE A 12 -10.83 -1.62 -15.68
N LEU A 13 -11.67 -2.52 -16.20
CA LEU A 13 -13.09 -2.26 -16.47
C LEU A 13 -13.94 -2.33 -15.21
N ARG A 14 -13.46 -3.02 -14.16
CA ARG A 14 -14.14 -3.22 -12.87
C ARG A 14 -15.64 -3.55 -13.06
N LEU A 15 -15.94 -4.58 -13.85
CA LEU A 15 -17.31 -4.93 -14.22
C LEU A 15 -18.22 -5.18 -13.00
N LYS A 16 -17.70 -5.80 -11.93
CA LYS A 16 -18.47 -6.11 -10.71
C LYS A 16 -19.02 -4.85 -10.01
N PRO A 17 -18.20 -3.87 -9.57
CA PRO A 17 -18.72 -2.65 -8.97
C PRO A 17 -19.52 -1.81 -9.98
N LEU A 18 -19.19 -1.81 -11.27
CA LEU A 18 -19.94 -1.07 -12.28
C LEU A 18 -21.39 -1.56 -12.41
N ILE A 19 -21.59 -2.87 -12.52
CA ILE A 19 -22.92 -3.48 -12.61
C ILE A 19 -23.70 -3.23 -11.31
N PHE A 20 -23.05 -3.41 -10.17
CA PHE A 20 -23.69 -3.23 -8.87
C PHE A 20 -24.09 -1.77 -8.60
N PHE A 21 -23.26 -0.82 -9.04
CA PHE A 21 -23.58 0.61 -8.98
C PHE A 21 -24.84 0.93 -9.78
N HIS A 22 -24.93 0.48 -11.05
CA HIS A 22 -26.13 0.73 -11.85
C HIS A 22 -27.38 0.05 -11.28
N LEU A 23 -27.24 -1.15 -10.72
CA LEU A 23 -28.35 -1.85 -10.07
C LEU A 23 -28.83 -1.10 -8.81
N LYS A 24 -27.91 -0.68 -7.94
CA LYS A 24 -28.22 0.12 -6.76
C LYS A 24 -28.83 1.46 -7.13
N ASN A 25 -28.27 2.14 -8.12
CA ASN A 25 -28.75 3.43 -8.58
C ASN A 25 -30.17 3.37 -9.15
N PHE A 26 -30.54 2.24 -9.78
CA PHE A 26 -31.88 2.07 -10.33
C PHE A 26 -32.92 1.67 -9.27
N PHE A 27 -32.56 0.84 -8.28
CA PHE A 27 -33.53 0.27 -7.33
C PHE A 27 -33.53 0.90 -5.93
N LEU A 28 -32.39 1.38 -5.44
CA LEU A 28 -32.17 1.67 -4.02
C LEU A 28 -31.86 3.15 -3.74
N VAL A 29 -31.26 3.87 -4.69
CA VAL A 29 -30.86 5.27 -4.50
C VAL A 29 -32.08 6.20 -4.54
N LYS A 30 -32.31 6.93 -3.44
CA LYS A 30 -33.35 7.98 -3.37
C LYS A 30 -32.74 9.36 -3.10
N THR A 31 -31.59 9.38 -2.45
CA THR A 31 -30.89 10.59 -1.97
C THR A 31 -29.47 10.64 -2.53
N GLU A 32 -28.87 11.84 -2.61
CA GLU A 32 -27.47 11.99 -3.06
C GLU A 32 -26.48 11.24 -2.14
N LYS A 33 -26.75 11.16 -0.83
CA LYS A 33 -25.95 10.36 0.12
C LYS A 33 -25.95 8.86 -0.22
N ASP A 34 -27.12 8.31 -0.57
CA ASP A 34 -27.24 6.90 -0.97
C ASP A 34 -26.43 6.60 -2.26
N ARG A 35 -26.25 7.61 -3.11
CA ARG A 35 -25.46 7.52 -4.33
C ARG A 35 -23.96 7.47 -4.04
N GLU A 36 -23.49 8.25 -3.06
CA GLU A 36 -22.11 8.20 -2.58
C GLU A 36 -21.78 6.82 -1.98
N GLU A 37 -22.67 6.27 -1.16
CA GLU A 37 -22.54 4.91 -0.61
C GLU A 37 -22.54 3.82 -1.70
N ALA A 38 -23.31 4.02 -2.78
CA ALA A 38 -23.31 3.11 -3.92
C ALA A 38 -22.00 3.18 -4.73
N MET A 39 -21.26 4.29 -4.63
CA MET A 39 -20.04 4.55 -5.39
C MET A 39 -18.77 4.03 -4.72
N ASP A 40 -18.88 3.31 -3.60
CA ASP A 40 -17.74 2.74 -2.89
C ASP A 40 -16.95 1.75 -3.79
N PRO A 41 -15.69 2.09 -4.15
CA PRO A 41 -14.86 1.23 -4.97
C PRO A 41 -14.29 0.04 -4.18
N GLY A 42 -14.30 0.06 -2.84
CA GLY A 42 -13.62 -0.92 -2.00
C GLY A 42 -12.09 -0.82 -2.02
N SER A 43 -11.46 -1.72 -1.26
CA SER A 43 -10.00 -1.79 -1.12
C SER A 43 -9.29 -2.65 -2.16
N LEU A 44 -7.96 -2.51 -2.19
CA LEU A 44 -7.09 -3.37 -2.98
C LEU A 44 -7.21 -4.82 -2.48
N GLY A 45 -7.49 -5.75 -3.38
CA GLY A 45 -7.59 -7.18 -3.08
C GLY A 45 -6.25 -7.82 -2.74
N PHE A 46 -5.65 -7.47 -1.60
CA PHE A 46 -4.39 -8.06 -1.15
C PHE A 46 -4.50 -9.59 -1.00
N ASN A 47 -5.64 -10.08 -0.53
CA ASN A 47 -5.96 -11.50 -0.39
C ASN A 47 -5.94 -12.30 -1.70
N THR A 48 -6.27 -11.69 -2.85
CA THR A 48 -6.32 -12.37 -4.14
C THR A 48 -5.10 -12.06 -4.99
N GLY A 49 -4.71 -10.78 -5.07
CA GLY A 49 -3.61 -10.33 -5.92
C GLY A 49 -2.23 -10.75 -5.42
N GLU A 50 -2.00 -10.77 -4.10
CA GLU A 50 -0.69 -11.12 -3.55
C GLU A 50 -0.32 -12.60 -3.81
N PRO A 51 -1.19 -13.59 -3.56
CA PRO A 51 -0.88 -14.99 -3.88
C PRO A 51 -0.70 -15.22 -5.39
N GLN A 52 -1.48 -14.52 -6.23
CA GLN A 52 -1.39 -14.64 -7.68
C GLN A 52 -0.03 -14.16 -8.21
N ILE A 53 0.46 -13.01 -7.70
CA ILE A 53 1.79 -12.49 -8.04
C ILE A 53 2.89 -13.46 -7.58
N GLN A 54 2.76 -14.05 -6.39
CA GLN A 54 3.73 -15.01 -5.87
C GLN A 54 3.79 -16.29 -6.69
N LEU A 55 2.66 -16.77 -7.19
CA LEU A 55 2.60 -17.90 -8.11
C LEU A 55 3.40 -17.63 -9.40
N TYR A 56 3.24 -16.44 -9.99
CA TYR A 56 4.00 -16.08 -11.18
C TYR A 56 5.49 -15.87 -10.91
N PHE A 57 5.85 -15.36 -9.72
CA PHE A 57 7.25 -15.30 -9.28
C PHE A 57 7.86 -16.70 -9.16
N LEU A 58 7.17 -17.64 -8.51
CA LEU A 58 7.59 -19.03 -8.40
C LEU A 58 7.78 -19.66 -9.79
N LEU A 59 6.78 -19.51 -10.67
CA LEU A 59 6.85 -20.03 -12.03
C LEU A 59 8.03 -19.44 -12.81
N GLY A 60 8.26 -18.13 -12.68
CA GLY A 60 9.39 -17.44 -13.29
C GLY A 60 10.73 -17.99 -12.82
N LEU A 61 10.92 -18.17 -11.51
CA LEU A 61 12.16 -18.72 -10.96
C LEU A 61 12.40 -20.16 -11.40
N VAL A 62 11.39 -21.03 -11.26
CA VAL A 62 11.49 -22.46 -11.59
C VAL A 62 11.79 -22.66 -13.08
N TYR A 63 11.08 -21.96 -13.97
CA TYR A 63 11.23 -22.15 -15.41
C TYR A 63 12.33 -21.29 -16.04
N ALA A 64 12.94 -20.34 -15.33
CA ALA A 64 14.04 -19.53 -15.86
C ALA A 64 15.20 -20.40 -16.39
N ALA A 65 15.56 -21.46 -15.65
CA ALA A 65 16.63 -22.37 -16.03
C ALA A 65 16.19 -23.48 -17.00
N VAL A 66 14.90 -23.81 -17.04
CA VAL A 66 14.37 -24.95 -17.81
C VAL A 66 13.89 -24.52 -19.20
N SER A 67 13.08 -23.47 -19.26
CA SER A 67 12.45 -22.98 -20.50
C SER A 67 12.38 -21.44 -20.45
N PRO A 68 13.44 -20.73 -20.88
CA PRO A 68 13.53 -19.27 -20.78
C PRO A 68 12.50 -18.55 -21.64
N ILE A 69 11.87 -19.23 -22.60
CA ILE A 69 10.78 -18.70 -23.44
C ILE A 69 9.59 -18.21 -22.59
N LEU A 70 9.42 -18.72 -21.37
CA LEU A 70 8.32 -18.33 -20.48
C LEU A 70 8.56 -16.94 -19.83
N LEU A 71 9.82 -16.52 -19.65
CA LEU A 71 10.17 -15.27 -18.97
C LEU A 71 9.62 -14.00 -19.64
N PRO A 72 9.73 -13.81 -20.97
CA PRO A 72 9.13 -12.67 -21.65
C PRO A 72 7.62 -12.50 -21.35
N PHE A 73 6.87 -13.60 -21.28
CA PHE A 73 5.43 -13.55 -21.00
C PHE A 73 5.12 -13.07 -19.56
N ILE A 74 5.94 -13.50 -18.60
CA ILE A 74 5.84 -13.06 -17.20
C ILE A 74 6.25 -11.58 -17.08
N ILE A 75 7.31 -11.15 -17.76
CA ILE A 75 7.77 -9.76 -17.73
C ILE A 75 6.69 -8.83 -18.31
N VAL A 76 6.09 -9.20 -19.45
CA VAL A 76 4.98 -8.45 -20.04
C VAL A 76 3.78 -8.39 -19.09
N PHE A 77 3.47 -9.50 -18.41
CA PHE A 77 2.43 -9.51 -17.38
C PHE A 77 2.74 -8.49 -16.26
N PHE A 78 3.95 -8.52 -15.69
CA PHE A 78 4.32 -7.59 -14.61
C PHE A 78 4.33 -6.13 -15.06
N ALA A 79 4.76 -5.85 -16.29
CA ALA A 79 4.72 -4.51 -16.86
C ALA A 79 3.29 -3.98 -17.00
N LEU A 80 2.37 -4.80 -17.54
CA LEU A 80 0.95 -4.44 -17.65
C LEU A 80 0.29 -4.29 -16.28
N ALA A 81 0.52 -5.25 -15.37
CA ALA A 81 0.01 -5.20 -14.01
C ALA A 81 0.47 -3.94 -13.27
N TYR A 82 1.75 -3.57 -13.39
CA TYR A 82 2.28 -2.35 -12.80
C TYR A 82 1.52 -1.10 -13.27
N VAL A 83 1.31 -0.96 -14.58
CA VAL A 83 0.61 0.21 -15.14
C VAL A 83 -0.85 0.25 -14.70
N VAL A 84 -1.56 -0.87 -14.77
CA VAL A 84 -2.98 -0.97 -14.40
C VAL A 84 -3.18 -0.72 -12.92
N TYR A 85 -2.49 -1.44 -12.04
CA TYR A 85 -2.65 -1.26 -10.59
C TYR A 85 -2.18 0.11 -10.14
N ARG A 86 -1.13 0.68 -10.75
CA ARG A 86 -0.73 2.07 -10.47
C ARG A 86 -1.84 3.06 -10.82
N HIS A 87 -2.51 2.88 -11.95
CA HIS A 87 -3.65 3.71 -12.33
C HIS A 87 -4.81 3.57 -11.34
N GLN A 88 -5.15 2.34 -10.95
CA GLN A 88 -6.28 2.09 -10.05
C GLN A 88 -6.02 2.55 -8.61
N ILE A 89 -4.79 2.40 -8.11
CA ILE A 89 -4.41 2.91 -6.77
C ILE A 89 -4.52 4.44 -6.72
N ILE A 90 -4.28 5.14 -7.83
CA ILE A 90 -4.37 6.61 -7.86
C ILE A 90 -5.81 7.09 -8.00
N ASN A 91 -6.61 6.41 -8.82
CA ASN A 91 -7.90 6.94 -9.27
C ASN A 91 -9.13 6.28 -8.65
N VAL A 92 -8.98 5.08 -8.09
CA VAL A 92 -10.14 4.22 -7.79
C VAL A 92 -10.09 3.66 -6.38
N TYR A 93 -9.08 2.88 -6.00
CA TYR A 93 -9.13 2.13 -4.74
C TYR A 93 -9.05 3.06 -3.52
N ASN A 94 -9.91 2.78 -2.54
CA ASN A 94 -9.84 3.41 -1.23
C ASN A 94 -9.18 2.46 -0.23
N GLN A 95 -8.21 2.94 0.54
CA GLN A 95 -7.49 2.10 1.48
C GLN A 95 -8.23 2.04 2.82
N GLU A 96 -8.83 0.88 3.12
CA GLU A 96 -9.59 0.66 4.36
C GLU A 96 -8.70 0.62 5.61
N TYR A 97 -7.47 0.14 5.49
CA TYR A 97 -6.53 0.00 6.60
C TYR A 97 -5.11 0.37 6.19
N GLU A 98 -4.37 1.05 7.09
CA GLU A 98 -2.98 1.43 6.88
C GLU A 98 -2.03 0.55 7.71
N SER A 99 -1.32 -0.36 7.04
CA SER A 99 -0.37 -1.27 7.69
C SER A 99 1.10 -0.85 7.56
N ALA A 100 1.38 0.29 6.91
CA ALA A 100 2.74 0.78 6.63
C ALA A 100 3.71 -0.28 6.05
N ALA A 101 3.23 -1.13 5.15
CA ALA A 101 3.98 -2.22 4.51
C ALA A 101 4.56 -3.29 5.48
N ALA A 102 3.96 -3.47 6.67
CA ALA A 102 4.35 -4.49 7.64
C ALA A 102 4.32 -5.94 7.08
N PHE A 103 3.65 -6.20 5.97
CA PHE A 103 3.59 -7.50 5.29
C PHE A 103 4.86 -7.86 4.49
N TRP A 104 5.81 -6.93 4.33
CA TRP A 104 7.01 -7.14 3.51
C TRP A 104 7.89 -8.33 3.96
N PRO A 105 8.13 -8.57 5.27
CA PRO A 105 8.87 -9.75 5.72
C PRO A 105 8.24 -11.07 5.25
N ASP A 106 6.90 -11.15 5.22
CA ASP A 106 6.18 -12.33 4.74
C ASP A 106 6.39 -12.55 3.24
N VAL A 107 6.25 -11.48 2.45
CA VAL A 107 6.47 -11.52 0.99
C VAL A 107 7.92 -11.92 0.69
N HIS A 108 8.89 -11.33 1.38
CA HIS A 108 10.30 -11.68 1.24
C HIS A 108 10.56 -13.16 1.57
N GLY A 109 10.01 -13.65 2.68
CA GLY A 109 10.12 -15.05 3.07
C GLY A 109 9.60 -16.00 1.99
N ARG A 110 8.43 -15.73 1.42
CA ARG A 110 7.84 -16.55 0.35
C ARG A 110 8.66 -16.52 -0.94
N ILE A 111 9.25 -15.38 -1.31
CA ILE A 111 10.16 -15.28 -2.47
C ILE A 111 11.43 -16.12 -2.24
N ILE A 112 12.01 -16.07 -1.04
CA ILE A 112 13.16 -16.92 -0.67
C ILE A 112 12.77 -18.40 -0.74
N THR A 113 11.60 -18.78 -0.23
CA THR A 113 11.11 -20.16 -0.34
C THR A 113 10.96 -20.58 -1.81
N ALA A 114 10.41 -19.73 -2.66
CA ALA A 114 10.30 -19.99 -4.10
C ALA A 114 11.67 -20.18 -4.77
N LEU A 115 12.68 -19.40 -4.36
CA LEU A 115 14.06 -19.54 -4.82
C LEU A 115 14.67 -20.89 -4.41
N ILE A 116 14.48 -21.30 -3.14
CA ILE A 116 14.94 -22.60 -2.64
C ILE A 116 14.26 -23.74 -3.42
N VAL A 117 12.93 -23.67 -3.60
CA VAL A 117 12.18 -24.66 -4.39
C VAL A 117 12.72 -24.73 -5.83
N SER A 118 12.99 -23.59 -6.47
CA SER A 118 13.58 -23.55 -7.80
C SER A 118 14.96 -24.22 -7.87
N GLN A 119 15.80 -24.03 -6.85
CA GLN A 119 17.14 -24.64 -6.80
C GLN A 119 17.07 -26.15 -6.56
N LEU A 120 16.16 -26.62 -5.69
CA LEU A 120 15.93 -28.04 -5.45
C LEU A 120 15.39 -28.75 -6.69
N LEU A 121 14.46 -28.12 -7.41
CA LEU A 121 13.94 -28.66 -8.67
C LEU A 121 15.01 -28.70 -9.76
N LEU A 122 15.84 -27.66 -9.86
CA LEU A 122 16.97 -27.64 -10.80
C LEU A 122 17.99 -28.74 -10.47
N MET A 123 18.28 -28.95 -9.19
CA MET A 123 19.12 -30.05 -8.72
C MET A 123 18.52 -31.41 -9.10
N GLY A 124 17.22 -31.60 -8.88
CA GLY A 124 16.50 -32.82 -9.29
C GLY A 124 16.58 -33.06 -10.80
N LEU A 125 16.37 -32.03 -11.61
CA LEU A 125 16.45 -32.11 -13.07
C LEU A 125 17.88 -32.46 -13.54
N LEU A 126 18.90 -31.80 -13.02
CA LEU A 126 20.30 -32.05 -13.42
C LEU A 126 20.83 -33.40 -12.95
N SER A 127 20.31 -33.92 -11.83
CA SER A 127 20.59 -35.29 -11.36
C SER A 127 20.18 -36.36 -12.38
N THR A 128 19.15 -36.12 -13.20
CA THR A 128 18.72 -37.07 -14.24
C THR A 128 19.61 -37.08 -15.49
N LYS A 129 20.44 -36.05 -15.67
CA LYS A 129 21.32 -35.86 -16.84
C LYS A 129 22.78 -36.25 -16.60
N GLU A 130 23.08 -36.93 -15.50
CA GLU A 130 24.44 -37.36 -15.10
C GLU A 130 25.49 -36.23 -15.10
N ALA A 131 25.07 -34.99 -14.82
CA ALA A 131 25.95 -33.82 -14.79
C ALA A 131 26.74 -33.71 -13.48
N SER A 132 27.62 -34.70 -13.22
CA SER A 132 28.35 -34.86 -11.94
C SER A 132 29.24 -33.68 -11.56
N LYS A 133 29.71 -32.89 -12.54
CA LYS A 133 30.58 -31.73 -12.30
C LYS A 133 29.85 -30.53 -11.68
N SER A 134 28.52 -30.46 -11.79
CA SER A 134 27.72 -29.31 -11.34
C SER A 134 27.14 -29.46 -9.93
N THR A 135 27.16 -30.68 -9.37
CA THR A 135 26.60 -31.02 -8.05
C THR A 135 27.08 -30.15 -6.89
N PRO A 136 28.40 -29.86 -6.70
CA PRO A 136 28.84 -29.06 -5.56
C PRO A 136 28.32 -27.61 -5.61
N LEU A 137 28.21 -27.03 -6.81
CA LEU A 137 27.69 -25.68 -6.98
C LEU A 137 26.19 -25.62 -6.68
N LEU A 138 25.43 -26.64 -7.11
CA LEU A 138 23.99 -26.72 -6.86
C LEU A 138 23.64 -26.89 -5.38
N ILE A 139 24.48 -27.57 -4.59
CA ILE A 139 24.30 -27.71 -3.14
C ILE A 139 24.70 -26.41 -2.41
N THR A 140 25.71 -25.71 -2.91
CA THR A 140 26.17 -24.44 -2.30
C THR A 140 25.11 -23.34 -2.41
N LEU A 141 24.32 -23.32 -3.48
CA LEU A 141 23.26 -22.32 -3.71
C LEU A 141 22.19 -22.26 -2.60
N PRO A 142 21.47 -23.35 -2.25
CA PRO A 142 20.45 -23.30 -1.21
C PRO A 142 21.03 -22.93 0.15
N ILE A 143 22.24 -23.40 0.49
CA ILE A 143 22.93 -23.03 1.73
C ILE A 143 23.17 -21.51 1.77
N LEU A 144 23.69 -20.93 0.68
CA LEU A 144 23.92 -19.49 0.58
C LEU A 144 22.61 -18.71 0.69
N THR A 145 21.52 -19.19 0.08
CA THR A 145 20.22 -18.50 0.16
C THR A 145 19.59 -18.53 1.56
N ILE A 146 19.72 -19.66 2.28
CA ILE A 146 19.24 -19.76 3.66
C ILE A 146 20.07 -18.86 4.56
N TRP A 147 21.39 -18.85 4.39
CA TRP A 147 22.27 -17.95 5.14
C TRP A 147 21.93 -16.48 4.88
N PHE A 148 21.70 -16.11 3.61
CA PHE A 148 21.25 -14.77 3.23
C PHE A 148 19.91 -14.41 3.87
N HIS A 149 18.95 -15.34 3.90
CA HIS A 149 17.67 -15.11 4.55
C HIS A 149 17.81 -14.87 6.05
N ILE A 150 18.63 -15.66 6.75
CA ILE A 150 18.91 -15.47 8.18
C ILE A 150 19.56 -14.10 8.43
N PHE A 151 20.50 -13.69 7.57
CA PHE A 151 21.12 -12.37 7.63
C PHE A 151 20.08 -11.25 7.45
N CYS A 152 19.24 -11.32 6.41
CA CYS A 152 18.21 -10.33 6.15
C CYS A 152 17.18 -10.27 7.29
N LYS A 153 16.80 -11.43 7.82
CA LYS A 153 15.89 -11.54 8.96
C LYS A 153 16.46 -10.83 10.19
N GLY A 154 17.71 -11.14 10.58
CA GLY A 154 18.34 -10.49 11.72
C GLY A 154 18.56 -8.98 11.53
N ARG A 155 18.87 -8.53 10.30
CA ARG A 155 19.27 -7.15 10.03
C ARG A 155 18.11 -6.19 9.73
N TYR A 156 17.08 -6.65 9.04
CA TYR A 156 16.02 -5.79 8.48
C TYR A 156 14.62 -6.06 9.03
N GLU A 157 14.27 -7.29 9.40
CA GLU A 157 12.95 -7.61 9.97
C GLU A 157 12.62 -6.77 11.23
N PRO A 158 13.57 -6.46 12.14
CA PRO A 158 13.27 -5.62 13.30
C PRO A 158 12.72 -4.25 12.93
N ALA A 159 13.03 -3.69 11.75
CA ALA A 159 12.49 -2.41 11.31
C ALA A 159 11.00 -2.46 10.96
N PHE A 160 10.47 -3.64 10.63
CA PHE A 160 9.05 -3.84 10.31
C PHE A 160 8.23 -4.27 11.54
N VAL A 161 8.87 -4.92 12.51
CA VAL A 161 8.18 -5.49 13.69
C VAL A 161 8.31 -4.60 14.93
N ARG A 162 9.42 -3.85 15.07
CA ARG A 162 9.71 -3.05 16.27
C ARG A 162 9.81 -1.57 15.91
N TYR A 163 9.16 -0.74 16.72
CA TYR A 163 9.26 0.71 16.63
C TYR A 163 10.42 1.22 17.49
N PRO A 164 11.45 1.89 16.92
CA PRO A 164 12.58 2.38 17.69
C PRO A 164 12.21 3.62 18.53
N LEU A 165 12.59 3.61 19.81
CA LEU A 165 12.28 4.68 20.77
C LEU A 165 12.81 6.07 20.34
N GLN A 166 13.95 6.10 19.65
CA GLN A 166 14.52 7.35 19.16
C GLN A 166 13.57 8.06 18.19
N GLU A 167 12.92 7.32 17.29
CA GLU A 167 12.00 7.89 16.30
C GLU A 167 10.68 8.29 16.94
N THR A 168 10.20 7.51 17.92
CA THR A 168 8.97 7.85 18.66
C THR A 168 9.14 9.13 19.46
N VAL A 169 10.27 9.31 20.17
CA VAL A 169 10.57 10.55 20.92
C VAL A 169 10.75 11.74 19.98
N ARG A 170 11.42 11.54 18.83
CA ARG A 170 11.59 12.58 17.81
C ARG A 170 10.24 13.04 17.26
N LYS A 171 9.35 12.10 16.94
CA LYS A 171 8.01 12.40 16.45
C LYS A 171 7.15 13.09 17.51
N ASP A 172 7.15 12.59 18.74
CA ASP A 172 6.43 13.19 19.87
C ASP A 172 6.87 14.64 20.14
N THR A 173 8.17 14.91 20.08
CA THR A 173 8.70 16.27 20.23
C THR A 173 8.23 17.19 19.10
N LEU A 174 8.20 16.70 17.86
CA LEU A 174 7.74 17.47 16.70
C LEU A 174 6.24 17.76 16.79
N ASP A 175 5.43 16.75 17.14
CA ASP A 175 3.99 16.88 17.25
C ASP A 175 3.65 17.89 18.37
N ARG A 176 4.37 17.87 19.50
CA ARG A 176 4.24 18.86 20.58
C ARG A 176 4.63 20.28 20.17
N THR A 177 5.61 20.45 19.28
CA THR A 177 5.97 21.78 18.75
C THR A 177 4.96 22.30 17.73
N LYS A 178 4.32 21.40 16.99
CA LYS A 178 3.35 21.74 15.95
C LYS A 178 2.02 22.16 16.56
N GLU A 179 1.55 21.42 17.56
CA GLU A 179 0.25 21.59 18.20
C GLU A 179 0.39 21.51 19.74
N PRO A 180 0.83 22.58 20.40
CA PRO A 180 1.16 22.56 21.83
C PRO A 180 -0.06 22.45 22.77
N ASN A 181 -1.25 22.83 22.28
CA ASN A 181 -2.49 22.86 23.07
C ASN A 181 -3.44 21.69 22.71
N PHE A 182 -2.95 20.64 22.06
CA PHE A 182 -3.78 19.50 21.65
C PHE A 182 -4.11 18.60 22.86
N ASP A 183 -5.40 18.46 23.19
CA ASP A 183 -5.83 17.53 24.24
C ASP A 183 -5.93 16.09 23.72
N LEU A 184 -4.88 15.31 23.99
CA LEU A 184 -4.81 13.91 23.61
C LEU A 184 -5.86 13.05 24.32
N LYS A 185 -6.28 13.42 25.54
CA LYS A 185 -7.22 12.62 26.33
C LYS A 185 -8.59 12.65 25.69
N GLU A 186 -9.08 13.83 25.34
CA GLU A 186 -10.37 14.03 24.67
C GLU A 186 -10.39 13.31 23.33
N PHE A 187 -9.33 13.48 22.51
CA PHE A 187 -9.23 12.82 21.21
C PHE A 187 -9.27 11.28 21.30
N LEU A 188 -8.64 10.69 22.31
CA LEU A 188 -8.57 9.23 22.47
C LEU A 188 -9.77 8.61 23.19
N GLN A 189 -10.55 9.40 23.93
CA GLN A 189 -11.62 8.90 24.80
C GLN A 189 -12.66 8.07 24.02
N ASN A 190 -13.01 8.50 22.80
CA ASN A 190 -14.06 7.87 21.99
C ASN A 190 -13.54 7.08 20.77
N ALA A 191 -12.21 7.01 20.58
CA ALA A 191 -11.62 6.45 19.36
C ALA A 191 -11.98 4.96 19.14
N TYR A 192 -11.90 4.15 20.20
CA TYR A 192 -12.07 2.68 20.16
C TYR A 192 -13.41 2.18 20.71
N ILE A 193 -14.43 3.04 20.75
CA ILE A 193 -15.80 2.63 21.06
C ILE A 193 -16.35 1.78 19.90
N HIS A 194 -17.10 0.74 20.23
CA HIS A 194 -17.72 -0.12 19.22
C HIS A 194 -18.64 0.72 18.30
N PRO A 195 -18.60 0.53 16.96
CA PRO A 195 -19.30 1.40 16.01
C PRO A 195 -20.79 1.60 16.30
N VAL A 196 -21.47 0.59 16.86
CA VAL A 196 -22.89 0.68 17.24
C VAL A 196 -23.16 1.73 18.32
N PHE A 197 -22.21 1.98 19.23
CA PHE A 197 -22.38 2.94 20.32
C PHE A 197 -21.87 4.35 19.97
N LYS A 198 -21.23 4.56 18.81
CA LYS A 198 -20.75 5.89 18.42
C LYS A 198 -21.87 6.88 18.14
N GLY A 199 -22.99 6.41 17.58
CA GLY A 199 -24.13 7.27 17.22
C GLY A 199 -24.85 7.95 18.39
N GLU A 200 -24.79 7.40 19.60
CA GLU A 200 -25.33 8.04 20.81
C GLU A 200 -24.35 9.08 21.38
N VAL A 201 -23.04 8.81 21.25
CA VAL A 201 -21.96 9.65 21.80
C VAL A 201 -21.68 10.87 20.91
N ASP A 202 -21.70 10.70 19.59
CA ASP A 202 -21.48 11.80 18.64
C ASP A 202 -22.63 12.83 18.70
N SER A 203 -23.88 12.39 18.93
CA SER A 203 -25.02 13.31 19.13
C SER A 203 -24.95 14.12 20.43
N GLU A 204 -24.26 13.62 21.45
CA GLU A 204 -24.02 14.36 22.71
C GLU A 204 -22.84 15.33 22.57
N ILE A 205 -21.85 15.01 21.74
CA ILE A 205 -20.70 15.88 21.45
C ILE A 205 -21.10 17.02 20.51
N ASP A 206 -21.87 16.77 19.45
CA ASP A 206 -22.38 17.81 18.54
C ASP A 206 -23.27 18.82 19.28
N ALA A 207 -24.04 18.37 20.28
CA ALA A 207 -24.83 19.25 21.14
C ALA A 207 -23.98 20.05 22.16
N ALA A 208 -22.76 19.60 22.47
CA ALA A 208 -21.82 20.29 23.36
C ALA A 208 -20.82 21.19 22.61
N SER A 209 -20.61 20.95 21.31
CA SER A 209 -19.71 21.72 20.43
C SER A 209 -20.42 22.83 19.65
N GLU A 210 -21.76 22.93 19.69
CA GLU A 210 -22.49 24.12 19.20
C GLU A 210 -22.09 25.43 19.92
N ASP A 211 -21.44 25.36 21.09
CA ASP A 211 -20.86 26.53 21.80
C ASP A 211 -19.38 26.81 21.45
N GLY A 212 -18.77 26.08 20.50
CA GLY A 212 -17.37 26.27 20.11
C GLY A 212 -17.09 25.85 18.67
N GLU A 213 -17.02 26.82 17.76
CA GLU A 213 -16.55 26.65 16.37
C GLU A 213 -15.16 26.00 16.30
N LEU A 214 -15.09 24.68 16.21
CA LEU A 214 -13.88 23.95 15.80
C LEU A 214 -14.28 22.83 14.85
N GLU A 215 -14.37 23.18 13.56
CA GLU A 215 -14.37 22.23 12.45
C GLU A 215 -13.27 21.18 12.66
N PRO A 216 -13.57 19.86 12.60
CA PRO A 216 -12.52 18.85 12.69
C PRO A 216 -11.65 18.97 11.44
N SER A 217 -10.45 19.56 11.59
CA SER A 217 -9.50 19.64 10.50
C SER A 217 -9.10 18.22 10.11
N LEU A 218 -9.67 17.73 9.01
CA LEU A 218 -9.20 16.54 8.32
C LEU A 218 -7.69 16.71 8.12
N VAL A 219 -6.90 15.86 8.78
CA VAL A 219 -5.45 15.83 8.60
C VAL A 219 -5.22 15.54 7.13
N GLN A 220 -4.89 16.59 6.36
CA GLN A 220 -4.53 16.44 4.96
C GLN A 220 -3.27 15.57 4.92
N THR A 221 -3.41 14.32 4.51
CA THR A 221 -2.27 13.53 4.04
C THR A 221 -1.79 14.21 2.77
N LYS A 222 -0.76 15.06 2.92
CA LYS A 222 -0.17 15.83 1.82
C LYS A 222 0.44 14.87 0.80
N ARG A 223 -0.36 14.41 -0.16
CA ARG A 223 0.14 13.94 -1.44
C ARG A 223 0.12 15.16 -2.37
N GLN A 224 1.29 15.78 -2.58
CA GLN A 224 1.44 16.76 -3.66
C GLN A 224 1.25 16.04 -5.00
N SER A 225 0.02 16.00 -5.49
CA SER A 225 -0.22 15.80 -6.91
C SER A 225 0.17 17.11 -7.60
N ARG A 226 1.34 17.15 -8.21
CA ARG A 226 1.62 18.18 -9.22
C ARG A 226 0.75 17.84 -10.42
N PHE A 227 -0.42 18.48 -10.52
CA PHE A 227 -1.19 18.46 -11.76
C PHE A 227 -1.40 19.91 -12.23
N ASN A 228 -0.64 20.27 -13.27
CA ASN A 228 -0.88 21.47 -14.06
C ASN A 228 -2.19 21.27 -14.82
N THR A 229 -3.24 21.99 -14.45
CA THR A 229 -4.40 22.21 -15.35
C THR A 229 -4.62 23.72 -15.46
N PRO A 230 -4.75 24.28 -16.67
CA PRO A 230 -4.93 25.71 -16.86
C PRO A 230 -6.43 26.04 -16.80
N LEU A 231 -6.86 26.82 -15.81
CA LEU A 231 -7.90 27.88 -15.91
C LEU A 231 -8.32 28.39 -14.51
N PRO A 232 -8.40 29.72 -14.28
CA PRO A 232 -8.58 30.29 -12.95
C PRO A 232 -10.07 30.54 -12.63
N SER A 233 -10.51 30.14 -11.43
CA SER A 233 -11.77 30.60 -10.85
C SER A 233 -11.59 31.99 -10.23
N LYS A 234 -12.45 32.91 -10.66
CA LYS A 234 -12.43 34.34 -10.38
C LYS A 234 -13.19 34.64 -9.08
N ARG A 235 -12.51 34.86 -7.96
CA ARG A 235 -13.00 35.69 -6.85
C ARG A 235 -11.85 36.15 -5.96
N SER A 236 -11.73 37.47 -5.84
CA SER A 236 -10.70 38.18 -5.07
C SER A 236 -11.01 38.19 -3.57
N GLY A 237 -9.96 38.02 -2.77
CA GLY A 237 -9.90 38.42 -1.37
C GLY A 237 -8.42 38.59 -1.01
N SER A 238 -7.93 39.81 -1.11
CA SER A 238 -6.53 40.22 -0.92
C SER A 238 -6.13 40.25 0.57
N SER A 239 -4.95 39.69 0.89
CA SER A 239 -4.05 40.15 1.95
C SER A 239 -2.59 39.78 1.58
N PRO A 240 -1.60 40.61 1.94
CA PRO A 240 -0.28 40.64 1.29
C PRO A 240 0.73 39.62 1.86
N PRO A 241 1.81 39.30 1.12
CA PRO A 241 2.88 38.44 1.62
C PRO A 241 3.79 39.25 2.56
N LEU A 242 4.01 38.73 3.78
CA LEU A 242 5.05 39.23 4.67
C LEU A 242 6.41 38.71 4.19
N LEU A 243 7.34 39.66 4.11
CA LEU A 243 8.68 39.59 3.55
C LEU A 243 9.53 38.48 4.16
N SER A 244 10.21 37.76 3.26
CA SER A 244 11.48 37.11 3.52
C SER A 244 12.56 38.17 3.69
N ASP A 245 13.22 38.20 4.84
CA ASP A 245 14.59 38.66 5.00
C ASP A 245 15.11 38.02 6.29
N PHE A 246 16.09 37.13 6.19
CA PHE A 246 17.24 37.17 7.09
C PHE A 246 18.44 36.50 6.40
N ASP A 247 19.43 37.37 6.20
CA ASP A 247 20.70 37.22 5.54
C ASP A 247 21.57 36.11 6.12
N ALA A 248 22.33 35.48 5.22
CA ALA A 248 23.62 34.92 5.55
C ALA A 248 24.60 36.06 5.86
N THR A 249 25.56 35.85 6.78
CA THR A 249 27.00 36.22 6.71
C THR A 249 27.60 36.48 8.12
N THR A 250 28.40 35.51 8.58
CA THR A 250 29.75 35.64 9.21
C THR A 250 29.93 36.37 10.55
N GLN A 251 30.52 35.69 11.56
CA GLN A 251 31.89 35.99 12.04
C GLN A 251 32.37 35.08 13.20
N VAL A 252 33.59 34.56 12.99
CA VAL A 252 34.65 34.05 13.91
C VAL A 252 34.38 32.78 14.71
#